data_AF-A0A843DS25-F1
#
_entry.id   AF-A0A843DS25-F1
#
_cell.length_a   1.000
_cell.length_b   1.000
_cell.length_c   1.000
_cell.angle_alpha   90.00
_cell.angle_beta   90.00
_cell.angle_gamma   90.00
#
_symmetry.space_group_name_H-M   'P 1'
#
loop_
_entity.id
_entity.type
_entity.pdbx_description
1 polymer ?
#
loop_
_entity_poly.entity_id
_entity_poly.type
_entity_poly.pdbx_seq_one_letter_code
_entity_poly.pdbx_strand_id
1 'polypeptide(L)'
;MIVGAPLKFRILELVQKQPMWNYEIVDILKDEYHLNSSVGRDNINYDCIETVSAGFCKEIDWAIDTDGSKFDSKHPGRLLTKYEITPYGSATIDELKAKVRNYTPDE
;
A
#
# COMPACT_ATOMS: atom_id res chain seq x y z
N MET A 1 -0.32 14.32 -0.25
CA MET A 1 0.77 13.43 0.21
C MET A 1 1.56 14.01 1.37
N ILE A 2 1.82 13.23 2.41
CA ILE A 2 2.85 13.54 3.43
C ILE A 2 4.24 13.22 2.85
N VAL A 3 5.06 14.25 2.61
CA VAL A 3 6.38 14.11 1.96
C VAL A 3 7.38 13.42 2.90
N GLY A 4 8.07 12.38 2.40
CA GLY A 4 9.08 11.64 3.16
C GLY A 4 8.50 10.81 4.32
N ALA A 5 7.22 10.45 4.26
CA ALA A 5 6.57 9.65 5.28
C ALA A 5 7.00 8.17 5.24
N PRO A 6 6.79 7.38 6.32
CA PRO A 6 6.90 5.93 6.25
C PRO A 6 5.93 5.32 5.22
N LEU A 7 6.33 4.22 4.56
CA LEU A 7 5.54 3.53 3.54
C LEU A 7 4.08 3.32 3.92
N LYS A 8 3.83 2.85 5.16
CA LYS A 8 2.47 2.63 5.68
C LYS A 8 1.57 3.86 5.56
N PHE A 9 2.07 5.07 5.76
CA PHE A 9 1.25 6.30 5.65
C PHE A 9 0.83 6.50 4.20
N ARG A 10 1.76 6.28 3.28
CA ARG A 10 1.48 6.39 1.84
C ARG A 10 0.53 5.30 1.36
N ILE A 11 0.64 4.08 1.88
CA ILE A 11 -0.34 3.00 1.65
C ILE A 11 -1.74 3.47 2.05
N LEU A 12 -1.90 4.06 3.25
CA LEU A 12 -3.19 4.60 3.70
C LEU A 12 -3.71 5.71 2.78
N GLU A 13 -2.85 6.64 2.35
CA GLU A 13 -3.25 7.68 1.40
C GLU A 13 -3.72 7.11 0.05
N LEU A 14 -3.07 6.05 -0.46
CA LEU A 14 -3.45 5.39 -1.70
C LEU A 14 -4.82 4.71 -1.55
N VAL A 15 -5.01 3.90 -0.51
CA VAL A 15 -6.26 3.16 -0.31
C VAL A 15 -7.42 4.04 0.17
N GLN A 16 -7.14 5.23 0.73
CA GLN A 16 -8.16 6.24 1.05
C GLN A 16 -8.79 6.83 -0.20
N LYS A 17 -8.04 6.95 -1.31
CA LYS A 17 -8.58 7.42 -2.59
C LYS A 17 -9.50 6.39 -3.22
N GLN A 18 -9.07 5.13 -3.21
CA GLN A 18 -9.84 4.00 -3.74
C GLN A 18 -9.25 2.67 -3.26
N PRO A 19 -10.03 1.59 -3.19
CA PRO A 19 -9.49 0.27 -2.92
C PRO A 19 -8.47 -0.16 -4.00
N MET A 20 -7.34 -0.72 -3.60
CA MET A 20 -6.24 -1.10 -4.49
C MET A 20 -5.74 -2.52 -4.21
N TRP A 21 -5.27 -3.20 -5.26
CA TRP A 21 -4.53 -4.44 -5.13
C TRP A 21 -3.10 -4.20 -4.66
N ASN A 22 -2.54 -5.18 -3.96
CA ASN A 22 -1.16 -5.12 -3.47
C ASN A 22 -0.15 -4.86 -4.60
N TYR A 23 -0.33 -5.43 -5.79
CA TYR A 23 0.57 -5.19 -6.92
C TYR A 23 0.51 -3.73 -7.42
N GLU A 24 -0.66 -3.08 -7.39
CA GLU A 24 -0.79 -1.66 -7.76
C GLU A 24 -0.09 -0.76 -6.75
N ILE A 25 -0.25 -1.04 -5.46
CA ILE A 25 0.43 -0.33 -4.37
C ILE A 25 1.94 -0.48 -4.51
N VAL A 26 2.43 -1.72 -4.72
CA VAL A 26 3.85 -2.00 -4.90
C VAL A 26 4.42 -1.27 -6.11
N ASP A 27 3.72 -1.26 -7.25
CA ASP A 27 4.17 -0.59 -8.46
C ASP A 27 4.34 0.91 -8.27
N ILE A 28 3.47 1.56 -7.50
CA ILE A 28 3.60 2.97 -7.16
C ILE A 28 4.77 3.20 -6.19
N LEU A 29 4.80 2.44 -5.09
CA LEU A 29 5.71 2.71 -3.97
C LEU A 29 7.16 2.34 -4.26
N LYS A 30 7.42 1.33 -5.09
CA LYS A 30 8.79 0.95 -5.46
C LYS A 30 9.53 2.11 -6.13
N ASP A 31 8.82 2.92 -6.92
CA ASP A 31 9.40 4.05 -7.62
C ASP A 31 9.44 5.30 -6.73
N GLU A 32 8.35 5.61 -6.01
CA GLU A 32 8.30 6.73 -5.07
C GLU A 32 9.39 6.65 -3.98
N TYR A 33 9.75 5.43 -3.54
CA TYR A 33 10.71 5.19 -2.45
C TYR A 33 12.04 4.60 -2.91
N HIS A 34 12.26 4.46 -4.22
CA HIS A 34 13.48 3.88 -4.81
C HIS A 34 13.79 2.44 -4.32
N LEU A 35 12.75 1.62 -4.13
CA LEU A 35 12.81 0.23 -3.64
C LEU A 35 12.74 -0.80 -4.78
N ASN A 36 13.47 -0.54 -5.87
CA ASN A 36 13.48 -1.34 -7.10
C ASN A 36 14.28 -2.67 -7.00
N SER A 37 13.94 -3.49 -6.01
CA SER A 37 14.50 -4.81 -5.80
C SER A 37 13.42 -5.80 -5.35
N SER A 38 13.70 -7.10 -5.42
CA SER A 38 12.79 -8.12 -4.88
C SER A 38 12.54 -7.92 -3.38
N VAL A 39 13.58 -7.60 -2.61
CA VAL A 39 13.47 -7.29 -1.17
C VAL A 39 12.61 -6.05 -0.94
N GLY A 40 12.80 -5.00 -1.74
CA GLY A 40 11.98 -3.78 -1.66
C GLY A 40 10.49 -4.05 -1.94
N ARG A 41 10.20 -4.79 -3.01
CA ARG A 41 8.85 -5.27 -3.35
C ARG A 41 8.21 -6.06 -2.21
N ASP A 42 8.95 -7.00 -1.64
CA ASP A 42 8.45 -7.89 -0.59
C ASP A 42 8.23 -7.14 0.74
N ASN A 43 9.06 -6.14 1.06
CA ASN A 43 8.85 -5.24 2.20
C ASN A 43 7.57 -4.40 2.04
N ILE A 44 7.31 -3.84 0.86
CA ILE A 44 6.07 -3.08 0.60
C ILE A 44 4.84 -3.99 0.75
N ASN A 45 4.90 -5.21 0.21
CA ASN A 45 3.82 -6.20 0.39
C ASN A 45 3.60 -6.53 1.87
N TYR A 46 4.67 -6.68 2.64
CA TYR A 46 4.58 -6.92 4.08
C TYR A 46 3.94 -5.74 4.82
N ASP A 47 4.32 -4.50 4.47
CA ASP A 47 3.68 -3.30 5.02
C ASP A 47 2.17 -3.26 4.75
N CYS A 48 1.69 -3.72 3.57
CA CYS A 48 0.26 -3.85 3.31
C CYS A 48 -0.42 -4.81 4.30
N ILE A 49 0.16 -5.97 4.58
CA ILE A 49 -0.36 -6.93 5.56
C ILE A 49 -0.38 -6.33 6.97
N GLU A 50 0.66 -5.58 7.34
CA GLU A 50 0.73 -4.90 8.63
C GLU A 50 -0.35 -3.82 8.78
N THR A 51 -0.73 -3.11 7.70
CA THR A 51 -1.85 -2.16 7.77
C THR A 51 -3.18 -2.83 8.09
N VAL A 52 -3.39 -4.07 7.63
CA VAL A 52 -4.57 -4.87 8.01
C VAL A 52 -4.46 -5.35 9.46
N SER A 53 -3.28 -5.84 9.85
CA SER A 53 -3.04 -6.32 11.23
C SER A 53 -3.23 -5.21 12.27
N ALA A 54 -2.92 -3.96 11.91
CA ALA A 54 -3.15 -2.77 12.72
C ALA A 54 -4.60 -2.23 12.66
N GLY A 55 -5.47 -2.80 11.83
CA GLY A 55 -6.87 -2.39 11.66
C GLY A 55 -7.09 -1.14 10.81
N PHE A 56 -6.04 -0.59 10.18
CA PHE A 56 -6.17 0.58 9.30
C PHE A 56 -6.79 0.22 7.94
N CYS A 57 -6.50 -0.98 7.45
CA CYS A 57 -7.06 -1.52 6.21
C CYS A 57 -7.82 -2.82 6.50
N LYS A 58 -8.63 -3.25 5.53
CA LYS A 58 -9.22 -4.59 5.49
C LYS A 58 -9.06 -5.19 4.10
N GLU A 59 -9.03 -6.51 4.04
CA GLU A 59 -9.04 -7.25 2.78
C GLU A 59 -10.48 -7.33 2.26
N ILE A 60 -10.69 -7.00 0.99
CA ILE A 60 -12.02 -7.02 0.35
C ILE A 60 -12.14 -7.99 -0.82
N ASP A 61 -11.00 -8.44 -1.37
CA ASP A 61 -10.94 -9.41 -2.46
C ASP A 61 -9.56 -10.09 -2.48
N TRP A 62 -9.46 -11.25 -3.13
CA TRP A 62 -8.22 -11.98 -3.29
C TRP A 62 -8.19 -12.80 -4.58
N ALA A 63 -6.98 -13.03 -5.09
CA ALA A 63 -6.72 -13.88 -6.26
C ALA A 63 -5.33 -14.51 -6.18
N ILE A 64 -5.05 -15.50 -7.02
CA ILE A 64 -3.70 -16.04 -7.22
C ILE A 64 -3.18 -15.58 -8.57
N ASP A 65 -1.98 -15.01 -8.61
CA ASP A 65 -1.28 -14.61 -9.84
C ASP A 65 -0.72 -15.84 -10.55
N THR A 66 -1.57 -16.55 -11.30
CA THR A 66 -1.25 -17.86 -11.89
C THR A 66 -0.26 -17.81 -13.05
N ASP A 67 -0.12 -16.66 -13.71
CA ASP A 67 0.81 -16.45 -14.83
C ASP A 67 2.03 -15.59 -14.45
N GLY A 68 2.05 -15.04 -13.22
CA GLY A 68 3.12 -14.20 -12.72
C GLY A 68 3.15 -12.80 -13.34
N SER A 69 2.08 -12.40 -14.02
CA SER A 69 2.01 -11.11 -14.74
C SER A 69 2.00 -9.90 -13.82
N LYS A 70 1.73 -10.06 -12.52
CA LYS A 70 1.63 -8.94 -11.57
C LYS A 70 2.92 -8.66 -10.82
N PHE A 71 3.76 -9.67 -10.60
CA PHE A 71 5.01 -9.49 -9.85
C PHE A 71 6.25 -10.08 -10.51
N ASP A 72 6.20 -11.34 -10.93
CA ASP A 72 7.35 -12.06 -11.48
C ASP A 72 6.88 -13.29 -12.27
N SER A 73 6.99 -13.21 -13.60
CA SER A 73 6.62 -14.31 -14.51
C SER A 73 7.46 -15.57 -14.33
N LYS A 74 8.62 -15.50 -13.66
CA LYS A 74 9.44 -16.67 -13.33
C LYS A 74 8.94 -17.40 -12.08
N HIS A 75 8.12 -16.76 -11.27
CA HIS A 75 7.61 -17.30 -10.00
C HIS A 75 6.11 -17.01 -9.85
N PRO A 76 5.26 -17.65 -10.68
CA PRO A 76 3.81 -17.55 -10.56
C PRO A 76 3.31 -18.18 -9.25
N GLY A 77 2.05 -17.95 -8.92
CA GLY A 77 1.38 -18.50 -7.74
C GLY A 77 1.38 -17.58 -6.52
N ARG A 78 1.70 -16.29 -6.70
CA ARG A 78 1.67 -15.31 -5.61
C ARG A 78 0.23 -14.93 -5.24
N LEU A 79 -0.03 -14.74 -3.94
CA LEU A 79 -1.29 -14.20 -3.47
C LEU A 79 -1.40 -12.72 -3.82
N LEU A 80 -2.53 -12.36 -4.43
CA LEU A 80 -2.96 -10.99 -4.66
C LEU A 80 -4.09 -10.69 -3.69
N THR A 81 -4.00 -9.56 -3.02
CA THR A 81 -5.01 -9.12 -2.05
C THR A 81 -5.40 -7.70 -2.39
N LYS A 82 -6.70 -7.42 -2.37
CA LYS A 82 -7.26 -6.08 -2.54
C LYS A 82 -7.60 -5.48 -1.18
N TYR A 83 -7.09 -4.29 -0.93
CA TYR A 83 -7.23 -3.58 0.33
C TYR A 83 -8.18 -2.39 0.19
N GLU A 84 -9.00 -2.18 1.21
CA GLU A 84 -9.82 -0.98 1.42
C GLU A 84 -9.47 -0.37 2.78
N ILE A 85 -9.47 0.96 2.87
CA ILE A 85 -9.27 1.65 4.15
C ILE A 85 -10.47 1.46 5.08
N THR A 86 -10.23 1.30 6.38
CA THR A 86 -11.31 1.28 7.38
C THR A 86 -11.64 2.71 7.83
N PRO A 87 -12.79 2.94 8.50
CA PRO A 87 -13.06 4.23 9.14
C PRO A 87 -11.96 4.65 10.13
N TYR A 88 -11.38 3.68 10.85
CA TYR A 88 -10.26 3.92 11.76
C TYR A 88 -8.98 4.34 11.02
N GLY A 89 -8.65 3.66 9.91
CA GLY A 89 -7.52 4.03 9.05
C GLY A 89 -7.67 5.43 8.46
N SER A 90 -8.87 5.79 7.99
CA SER A 90 -9.15 7.12 7.44
C SER A 90 -8.98 8.21 8.50
N ALA A 91 -9.59 8.03 9.68
CA ALA A 91 -9.44 9.00 10.78
C ALA A 91 -7.97 9.15 11.21
N THR A 92 -7.23 8.04 11.23
CA THR A 92 -5.80 8.03 11.58
C THR A 92 -4.97 8.85 10.58
N ILE A 93 -5.15 8.62 9.27
CA ILE A 93 -4.36 9.36 8.27
C ILE A 93 -4.76 10.84 8.22
N ASP A 94 -6.03 11.18 8.44
CA ASP A 94 -6.48 12.57 8.49
C ASP A 94 -5.87 13.31 9.71
N GLU A 95 -5.80 12.65 10.88
CA GLU A 95 -5.12 13.19 12.05
C GLU A 95 -3.61 13.39 11.82
N LEU A 96 -2.96 12.45 11.12
CA LEU A 96 -1.55 12.57 10.75
C LEU A 96 -1.30 13.73 9.80
N LYS A 97 -2.13 13.89 8.76
CA LYS A 97 -2.06 15.01 7.81
C LYS A 97 -2.20 16.37 8.51
N ALA A 98 -3.01 16.46 9.56
CA ALA A 98 -3.17 17.67 10.36
C ALA A 98 -1.96 18.00 11.26
N LYS A 99 -1.12 16.99 11.60
CA LYS A 99 0.02 17.15 12.52
C LYS A 99 1.37 17.23 11.82
N VAL A 100 1.53 16.59 10.67
CA VAL A 100 2.81 16.53 9.97
C VAL A 100 3.05 17.81 9.17
N ARG A 101 4.19 18.46 9.43
CA ARG A 101 4.55 19.76 8.85
C ARG A 101 4.80 19.73 7.34
N ASN A 102 5.13 18.57 6.79
CA ASN A 102 5.45 18.37 5.38
C ASN A 102 4.30 17.73 4.60
N TYR A 103 3.05 18.04 4.96
CA TYR A 103 1.88 17.61 4.20
C TYR A 103 1.64 18.55 3.00
N THR A 104 1.54 17.98 1.81
CA THR A 104 1.16 18.67 0.59
C THR A 104 -0.21 18.14 0.14
N PRO A 105 -1.30 18.93 0.18
CA PRO A 105 -2.59 18.49 -0.34
C PRO A 105 -2.47 18.09 -1.82
N ASP A 106 -3.28 17.12 -2.25
CA ASP A 106 -3.39 16.84 -3.68
C ASP A 106 -4.09 18.04 -4.34
N GLU A 107 -3.54 18.55 -5.46
CA GLU A 107 -4.10 19.66 -6.24
C GLU A 107 -5.48 19.33 -6.85
#